data_AF-A0A971GK09-F1
#
_entry.id   AF-A0A971GK09-F1
#
_cell.length_a   1.000
_cell.length_b   1.000
_cell.length_c   1.000
_cell.angle_alpha   90.00
_cell.angle_beta   90.00
_cell.angle_gamma   90.00
#
_symmetry.space_group_name_H-M   'P 1'
#
loop_
_entity.id
_entity.type
_entity.pdbx_description
1 polymer ?
#
loop_
_entity_poly.entity_id
_entity_poly.type
_entity_poly.pdbx_seq_one_letter_code
_entity_poly.pdbx_strand_id
1 'polypeptide(L)'
;MPVIFLNAFFFILDDNKSTSIRTGKGLFEFSRDVVKQNEKIKNREIIHSIIRYLDSNYTENYNRQELAEKFKIHDNYMVQLFKKHTGSSISGYINNLRIKASIKLMKNDDSKIVDIAYHVGYNNLTYFYRAFKSFTGMTPNEYRAEGNNCEDLQKKIDAKDS
;
A
#
# COMPACT_ATOMS: atom_id res chain seq x y z
N MET A 1 18.49 0.54 -32.06
CA MET A 1 17.64 1.69 -32.47
C MET A 1 16.21 1.20 -32.61
N PRO A 2 15.23 1.75 -31.86
CA PRO A 2 13.90 1.14 -31.78
C PRO A 2 12.98 1.65 -32.90
N VAL A 3 12.23 0.71 -33.49
CA VAL A 3 11.34 0.83 -34.67
C VAL A 3 10.20 1.87 -34.50
N ILE A 4 10.02 2.40 -33.30
CA ILE A 4 8.97 3.37 -32.92
C ILE A 4 9.15 4.74 -33.59
N PHE A 5 10.39 5.17 -33.86
CA PHE A 5 10.62 6.45 -34.54
C PHE A 5 10.23 6.41 -36.02
N LEU A 6 10.27 5.24 -36.66
CA LEU A 6 9.90 5.12 -38.07
C LEU A 6 8.37 5.18 -38.27
N ASN A 7 7.59 4.64 -37.32
CA ASN A 7 6.12 4.77 -37.36
C ASN A 7 5.65 6.21 -37.10
N ALA A 8 6.37 6.97 -36.28
CA ALA A 8 6.09 8.39 -36.09
C ALA A 8 6.45 9.23 -37.34
N PHE A 9 7.45 8.80 -38.12
CA PHE A 9 7.90 9.50 -39.32
C PHE A 9 7.08 9.12 -40.57
N PHE A 10 6.58 7.88 -40.65
CA PHE A 10 5.76 7.43 -41.79
C PHE A 10 4.36 8.05 -41.78
N PHE A 11 3.82 8.41 -40.62
CA PHE A 11 2.55 9.17 -40.53
C PHE A 11 2.70 10.66 -40.95
N ILE A 12 3.92 11.15 -41.17
CA ILE A 12 4.20 12.54 -41.52
C ILE A 12 4.32 12.74 -43.05
N LEU A 13 4.42 11.67 -43.86
CA LEU A 13 4.72 11.76 -45.30
C LEU A 13 3.60 11.30 -46.24
N ASP A 14 2.34 11.31 -45.80
CA ASP A 14 1.21 11.13 -46.73
C ASP A 14 0.02 12.00 -46.32
N ASP A 15 -0.05 13.20 -46.88
CA ASP A 15 -1.27 13.72 -47.52
C ASP A 15 -1.05 15.15 -48.04
N ASN A 16 -0.81 15.24 -49.34
CA ASN A 16 -0.92 16.46 -50.12
C ASN A 16 -2.40 16.66 -50.48
N LYS A 17 -3.15 17.29 -49.57
CA LYS A 17 -4.27 18.25 -49.80
C LYS A 17 -5.06 18.46 -48.50
N SER A 18 -5.21 19.73 -48.09
CA SER A 18 -6.01 20.19 -46.94
C SER A 18 -5.35 20.04 -45.55
N THR A 19 -4.08 20.39 -45.45
CA THR A 19 -3.31 20.51 -44.20
C THR A 19 -3.41 21.93 -43.62
N SER A 20 -4.21 22.15 -42.57
CA SER A 20 -3.98 23.33 -41.69
C SER A 20 -4.59 23.24 -40.29
N ILE A 21 -5.67 22.46 -40.04
CA ILE A 21 -6.40 22.57 -38.74
C ILE A 21 -6.42 21.27 -37.89
N ARG A 22 -6.08 20.09 -38.43
CA ARG A 22 -6.21 18.80 -37.69
C ARG A 22 -5.00 18.39 -36.84
N THR A 23 -3.82 18.98 -37.02
CA THR A 23 -2.55 18.48 -36.44
C THR A 23 -2.31 18.89 -34.98
N GLY A 24 -2.79 20.06 -34.55
CA GLY A 24 -2.56 20.57 -33.19
C GLY A 24 -3.34 19.83 -32.10
N LYS A 25 -4.60 19.47 -32.37
CA LYS A 25 -5.46 18.78 -31.40
C LYS A 25 -4.99 17.35 -31.10
N GLY A 26 -4.59 16.61 -32.14
CA GLY A 26 -4.08 15.24 -31.98
C GLY A 26 -2.74 15.18 -31.23
N LEU A 27 -1.81 16.12 -31.51
CA LEU A 27 -0.54 16.20 -30.79
C LEU A 27 -0.73 16.60 -29.31
N PHE A 28 -1.71 17.46 -29.03
CA PHE A 28 -2.04 17.87 -27.67
C PHE A 28 -2.74 16.76 -26.87
N GLU A 29 -3.66 16.03 -27.48
CA GLU A 29 -4.31 14.85 -26.87
C GLU A 29 -3.26 13.75 -26.59
N PHE A 30 -2.38 13.48 -27.55
CA PHE A 30 -1.30 12.52 -27.40
C PHE A 30 -0.33 12.91 -26.26
N SER A 31 0.14 14.16 -26.23
CA SER A 31 1.07 14.61 -25.16
C SER A 31 0.42 14.54 -23.78
N ARG A 32 -0.86 14.91 -23.66
CA ARG A 32 -1.65 14.76 -22.44
C ARG A 32 -1.73 13.30 -21.99
N ASP A 33 -1.99 12.38 -22.90
CA ASP A 33 -2.11 10.96 -22.58
C ASP A 33 -0.77 10.37 -22.15
N VAL A 34 0.33 10.74 -22.82
CA VAL A 34 1.69 10.33 -22.43
C VAL A 34 2.03 10.83 -21.01
N VAL A 35 1.73 12.09 -20.69
CA VAL A 35 1.96 12.64 -19.34
C VAL A 35 1.13 11.89 -18.29
N LYS A 36 -0.15 11.63 -18.56
CA LYS A 36 -1.02 10.87 -17.65
C LYS A 36 -0.55 9.44 -17.43
N GLN A 37 -0.02 8.78 -18.46
CA GLN A 37 0.54 7.43 -18.33
C GLN A 37 1.81 7.44 -17.48
N ASN A 38 2.72 8.40 -17.72
CA ASN A 38 3.93 8.55 -16.91
C ASN A 38 3.61 8.82 -15.44
N GLU A 39 2.61 9.67 -15.17
CA GLU A 39 2.16 9.93 -13.80
C GLU A 39 1.61 8.67 -13.14
N LYS A 40 0.79 7.88 -13.85
CA LYS A 40 0.28 6.60 -13.34
C LYS A 40 1.41 5.62 -13.01
N ILE A 41 2.42 5.50 -13.87
CA ILE A 41 3.58 4.63 -13.65
C ILE A 41 4.32 5.07 -12.38
N LYS A 42 4.67 6.35 -12.30
CA LYS A 42 5.35 6.93 -11.13
C LYS A 42 4.55 6.71 -9.84
N ASN A 43 3.24 6.90 -9.88
CA ASN A 43 2.37 6.71 -8.71
C ASN A 43 2.36 5.25 -8.25
N ARG A 44 2.36 4.28 -9.17
CA ARG A 44 2.49 2.86 -8.84
C ARG A 44 3.85 2.54 -8.23
N GLU A 45 4.94 3.08 -8.76
CA GLU A 45 6.28 2.82 -8.21
C GLU A 45 6.42 3.37 -6.78
N ILE A 46 5.95 4.60 -6.56
CA ILE A 46 5.96 5.25 -5.25
C ILE A 46 5.16 4.42 -4.25
N ILE A 47 3.94 4.03 -4.58
CA ILE A 47 3.10 3.32 -3.62
C ILE A 47 3.61 1.92 -3.28
N HIS A 48 4.14 1.17 -4.26
CA HIS A 48 4.79 -0.11 -3.98
C HIS A 48 6.02 0.05 -3.10
N SER A 49 6.78 1.12 -3.27
CA SER A 49 7.95 1.42 -2.44
C SER A 49 7.55 1.75 -0.99
N ILE A 50 6.45 2.50 -0.81
CA ILE A 50 5.89 2.79 0.51
C ILE A 50 5.41 1.50 1.17
N ILE A 51 4.61 0.69 0.48
CA ILE A 51 4.09 -0.59 1.01
C ILE A 51 5.24 -1.49 1.46
N ARG A 52 6.23 -1.71 0.60
CA ARG A 52 7.42 -2.52 0.92
C ARG A 52 8.14 -2.00 2.16
N TYR A 53 8.28 -0.69 2.29
CA TYR A 53 8.90 -0.11 3.47
C TYR A 53 8.09 -0.39 4.74
N LEU A 54 6.78 -0.21 4.70
CA LEU A 54 5.90 -0.49 5.84
C LEU A 54 5.94 -1.98 6.22
N ASP A 55 5.93 -2.88 5.24
CA ASP A 55 5.99 -4.33 5.47
C ASP A 55 7.28 -4.75 6.18
N SER A 56 8.39 -4.07 5.90
CA SER A 56 9.69 -4.34 6.53
C SER A 56 9.91 -3.62 7.86
N ASN A 57 9.18 -2.54 8.14
CA ASN A 57 9.47 -1.65 9.28
C ASN A 57 8.24 -1.41 10.17
N TYR A 58 7.20 -2.23 10.10
CA TYR A 58 5.93 -2.00 10.81
C TYR A 58 6.05 -1.87 12.33
N THR A 59 7.15 -2.31 12.93
CA THR A 59 7.41 -2.20 14.37
C THR A 59 7.83 -0.79 14.80
N GLU A 60 8.32 0.03 13.89
CA GLU A 60 8.79 1.39 14.17
C GLU A 60 7.65 2.37 14.48
N ASN A 61 7.96 3.48 15.16
CA ASN A 61 7.01 4.57 15.30
C ASN A 61 6.90 5.34 13.98
N TYR A 62 5.67 5.68 13.60
CA TYR A 62 5.40 6.32 12.33
C TYR A 62 5.02 7.78 12.52
N ASN A 63 5.85 8.66 11.97
CA ASN A 63 5.48 10.04 11.70
C ASN A 63 5.17 10.18 10.21
N ARG A 64 3.98 10.73 9.93
CA ARG A 64 3.51 10.97 8.56
C ARG A 64 4.45 11.91 7.79
N GLN A 65 5.01 12.92 8.45
CA GLN A 65 5.90 13.91 7.83
C GLN A 65 7.22 13.26 7.43
N GLU A 66 7.85 12.52 8.35
CA GLU A 66 9.09 11.80 8.09
C GLU A 66 8.95 10.77 6.96
N LEU A 67 7.82 10.05 6.92
CA LEU A 67 7.54 9.11 5.83
C LEU A 67 7.39 9.83 4.48
N ALA A 68 6.70 10.98 4.46
CA ALA A 68 6.53 11.78 3.26
C ALA A 68 7.86 12.33 2.73
N GLU A 69 8.72 12.82 3.63
CA GLU A 69 10.08 13.27 3.34
C GLU A 69 10.95 12.14 2.77
N LYS A 70 10.89 10.95 3.38
CA LYS A 70 11.62 9.75 2.93
C LYS A 70 11.32 9.39 1.47
N PHE A 71 10.07 9.54 1.06
CA PHE A 71 9.62 9.25 -0.31
C PHE A 71 9.59 10.48 -1.22
N LYS A 72 10.00 11.66 -0.72
CA LYS A 72 10.04 12.94 -1.45
C LYS A 72 8.69 13.30 -2.08
N ILE A 73 7.61 13.12 -1.33
CA ILE A 73 6.24 13.46 -1.74
C ILE A 73 5.54 14.28 -0.67
N HIS A 74 4.53 15.06 -1.06
CA HIS A 74 3.71 15.76 -0.08
C HIS A 74 2.89 14.76 0.76
N ASP A 75 2.80 15.02 2.06
CA ASP A 75 2.09 14.20 3.04
C ASP A 75 0.61 13.96 2.70
N ASN A 76 -0.09 14.98 2.21
CA ASN A 76 -1.49 14.93 1.76
C ASN A 76 -1.64 14.04 0.54
N TYR A 77 -0.71 14.19 -0.40
CA TYR A 77 -0.67 13.37 -1.60
C TYR A 77 -0.40 11.90 -1.26
N MET A 78 0.56 11.63 -0.37
CA MET A 78 0.89 10.28 0.11
C MET A 78 -0.32 9.57 0.72
N VAL A 79 -1.05 10.23 1.63
CA VAL A 79 -2.21 9.63 2.28
C VAL A 79 -3.32 9.33 1.28
N GLN A 80 -3.59 10.24 0.34
CA GLN A 80 -4.59 10.04 -0.71
C GLN A 80 -4.20 8.90 -1.64
N LEU A 81 -2.94 8.90 -2.11
CA LEU A 81 -2.41 7.87 -2.99
C LEU A 81 -2.43 6.50 -2.32
N PHE A 82 -2.02 6.43 -1.05
CA PHE A 82 -2.03 5.20 -0.28
C PHE A 82 -3.45 4.66 -0.11
N LYS A 83 -4.39 5.48 0.38
CA LYS A 83 -5.78 5.07 0.56
C LYS A 83 -6.44 4.65 -0.76
N LYS A 84 -6.13 5.34 -1.86
CA LYS A 84 -6.64 4.99 -3.19
C LYS A 84 -6.15 3.61 -3.66
N HIS A 85 -4.92 3.24 -3.30
CA HIS A 85 -4.31 1.99 -3.75
C HIS A 85 -4.61 0.81 -2.83
N THR A 86 -4.65 1.03 -1.50
CA THR A 86 -4.78 -0.04 -0.50
C THR A 86 -6.17 -0.11 0.13
N GLY A 87 -7.05 0.86 -0.13
CA GLY A 87 -8.34 1.00 0.54
C GLY A 87 -8.26 1.38 2.03
N SER A 88 -7.06 1.55 2.59
CA SER A 88 -6.84 1.76 4.02
C SER A 88 -5.97 2.98 4.31
N SER A 89 -6.05 3.52 5.52
CA SER A 89 -5.07 4.51 5.98
C SER A 89 -3.75 3.82 6.29
N ILE A 90 -2.64 4.57 6.23
CA ILE A 90 -1.31 4.06 6.58
C ILE A 90 -1.30 3.47 8.00
N SER A 91 -1.85 4.18 8.98
CA SER A 91 -1.95 3.69 10.37
C SER A 91 -2.81 2.42 10.48
N GLY A 92 -3.90 2.33 9.73
CA GLY A 92 -4.73 1.13 9.68
C GLY A 92 -3.98 -0.07 9.08
N TYR A 93 -3.22 0.17 8.01
CA TYR A 93 -2.38 -0.84 7.38
C TYR A 93 -1.31 -1.38 8.34
N ILE A 94 -0.58 -0.49 9.00
CA ILE A 94 0.44 -0.87 10.01
C ILE A 94 -0.20 -1.65 11.15
N ASN A 95 -1.33 -1.18 11.70
CA ASN A 95 -2.03 -1.90 12.76
C ASN A 95 -2.40 -3.32 12.33
N ASN A 96 -2.89 -3.52 11.10
CA ASN A 96 -3.19 -4.84 10.58
C ASN A 96 -1.94 -5.72 10.49
N LEU A 97 -0.81 -5.18 10.02
CA LEU A 97 0.47 -5.91 10.01
C LEU A 97 0.88 -6.35 11.41
N ARG A 98 0.82 -5.43 12.39
CA ARG A 98 1.18 -5.71 13.79
C ARG A 98 0.29 -6.79 14.41
N ILE A 99 -1.03 -6.71 14.20
CA ILE A 99 -1.95 -7.73 14.71
C ILE A 99 -1.67 -9.08 14.06
N LYS A 100 -1.52 -9.15 12.73
CA LYS A 100 -1.17 -10.40 12.03
C LYS A 100 0.16 -10.98 12.53
N ALA A 101 1.16 -10.14 12.78
CA ALA A 101 2.43 -10.57 13.36
C ALA A 101 2.25 -11.12 14.78
N SER A 102 1.45 -10.45 15.63
CA SER A 102 1.20 -10.92 17.00
C SER A 102 0.50 -12.27 17.02
N ILE A 103 -0.48 -12.49 16.13
CA ILE A 103 -1.16 -13.79 15.96
C ILE A 103 -0.15 -14.89 15.61
N LYS A 104 0.75 -14.63 14.66
CA LYS A 104 1.79 -15.59 14.26
C LYS A 104 2.74 -15.92 15.41
N LEU A 105 3.12 -14.93 16.22
CA LEU A 105 3.98 -15.15 17.39
C LEU A 105 3.24 -15.95 18.46
N MET A 106 2.00 -15.59 18.79
CA MET A 106 1.21 -16.27 19.80
C MET A 106 0.94 -17.76 19.50
N LYS A 107 1.00 -18.17 18.22
CA LYS A 107 0.89 -19.57 17.80
C LYS A 107 2.17 -20.38 18.02
N ASN A 108 3.33 -19.73 17.98
CA ASN A 108 4.64 -20.38 18.00
C ASN A 108 5.42 -20.12 19.29
N ASP A 109 4.90 -19.30 20.19
CA ASP A 109 5.61 -18.77 21.34
C ASP A 109 4.69 -18.59 22.56
N ASP A 110 5.17 -19.08 23.71
CA ASP A 110 4.53 -18.97 25.03
C ASP A 110 4.86 -17.67 25.76
N SER A 111 5.70 -16.80 25.19
CA SER A 111 6.03 -15.47 25.69
C SER A 111 4.80 -14.68 26.12
N LYS A 112 4.94 -13.82 27.14
CA LYS A 112 3.79 -13.09 27.68
C LYS A 112 3.19 -12.18 26.60
N ILE A 113 1.87 -12.02 26.62
CA ILE A 113 1.14 -11.16 25.67
C ILE A 113 1.70 -9.74 25.64
N VAL A 114 2.15 -9.23 26.79
CA VAL A 114 2.78 -7.92 26.93
C VAL A 114 4.05 -7.83 26.09
N ASP A 115 4.92 -8.84 26.18
CA ASP A 115 6.18 -8.91 25.45
C ASP A 115 5.94 -9.00 23.95
N ILE A 116 4.95 -9.79 23.53
CA ILE A 116 4.53 -9.90 22.12
C ILE A 116 4.03 -8.54 21.60
N ALA A 117 3.21 -7.83 22.38
CA ALA A 117 2.69 -6.53 21.98
C ALA A 117 3.83 -5.52 21.72
N TYR A 118 4.81 -5.46 22.63
CA TYR A 118 5.99 -4.62 22.44
C TYR A 118 6.85 -5.08 21.26
N HIS A 119 7.04 -6.38 21.09
CA HIS A 119 7.84 -6.94 20.00
C HIS A 119 7.28 -6.58 18.63
N VAL A 120 5.95 -6.57 18.46
CA VAL A 120 5.32 -6.16 17.20
C VAL A 120 5.15 -4.64 17.07
N GLY A 121 5.68 -3.85 18.00
CA GLY A 121 5.75 -2.38 17.89
C GLY A 121 4.60 -1.60 18.54
N TYR A 122 3.80 -2.22 19.43
CA TYR A 122 2.87 -1.45 20.26
C TYR A 122 3.60 -0.89 21.49
N ASN A 123 3.46 0.42 21.71
CA ASN A 123 3.91 1.10 22.93
C ASN A 123 2.80 1.25 23.98
N ASN A 124 1.55 0.97 23.61
CA ASN A 124 0.37 1.10 24.45
C ASN A 124 -0.42 -0.22 24.45
N LEU A 125 -0.36 -0.92 25.59
CA LEU A 125 -0.99 -2.22 25.75
C LEU A 125 -2.52 -2.16 25.66
N THR A 126 -3.14 -1.13 26.23
CA THR A 126 -4.60 -0.93 26.14
C THR A 126 -5.05 -0.76 24.68
N TYR A 127 -4.28 -0.03 23.88
CA TYR A 127 -4.54 0.12 22.46
C TYR A 127 -4.37 -1.20 21.70
N PHE A 128 -3.31 -1.96 22.00
CA PHE A 128 -3.10 -3.30 21.43
C PHE A 128 -4.30 -4.22 21.68
N TYR A 129 -4.76 -4.34 22.93
CA TYR A 129 -5.90 -5.21 23.27
C TYR A 129 -7.17 -4.80 22.51
N ARG A 130 -7.45 -3.50 22.39
CA ARG A 130 -8.59 -2.99 21.62
C ARG A 130 -8.46 -3.29 20.13
N ALA A 131 -7.28 -3.07 19.55
CA ALA A 131 -7.03 -3.33 18.14
C ALA A 131 -7.12 -4.82 17.81
N PHE A 132 -6.53 -5.66 18.66
CA PHE A 132 -6.57 -7.12 18.53
C PHE A 132 -8.00 -7.65 18.59
N LYS A 133 -8.79 -7.20 19.58
CA LYS A 133 -10.21 -7.59 19.69
C LYS A 133 -11.07 -7.09 18.55
N SER A 134 -10.83 -5.87 18.08
CA SER A 134 -11.51 -5.34 16.89
C SER A 134 -11.22 -6.19 15.64
N PHE A 135 -9.99 -6.68 15.51
CA PHE A 135 -9.55 -7.45 14.35
C PHE A 135 -9.99 -8.92 14.41
N THR A 136 -9.90 -9.56 15.57
CA THR A 136 -10.13 -11.00 15.75
C THR A 136 -11.48 -11.36 16.35
N GLY A 137 -12.17 -10.40 16.99
CA GLY A 137 -13.35 -10.63 17.81
C GLY A 137 -13.05 -11.01 19.27
N MET A 138 -11.81 -11.35 19.59
CA MET A 138 -11.39 -11.89 20.89
C MET A 138 -10.24 -11.07 21.48
N THR A 139 -10.10 -11.06 22.79
CA THR A 139 -8.88 -10.54 23.43
C THR A 139 -7.69 -11.46 23.14
N PRO A 140 -6.45 -10.95 23.20
CA PRO A 140 -5.26 -11.79 23.07
C PRO A 140 -5.22 -12.99 24.03
N ASN A 141 -5.67 -12.81 25.28
CA ASN A 141 -5.69 -13.90 26.26
C ASN A 141 -6.73 -14.98 25.89
N GLU A 142 -7.93 -14.57 25.47
CA GLU A 142 -8.96 -15.49 24.96
C GLU A 142 -8.45 -16.25 23.73
N TYR A 143 -7.84 -15.54 22.78
CA TYR A 143 -7.27 -16.12 21.57
C TYR A 143 -6.21 -17.19 21.87
N ARG A 144 -5.34 -16.96 22.87
CA ARG A 144 -4.33 -17.94 23.28
C ARG A 144 -4.96 -19.14 24.00
N ALA A 145 -5.97 -18.91 24.84
CA ALA A 145 -6.64 -19.98 25.57
C ALA A 145 -7.41 -20.94 24.64
N GLU A 146 -7.91 -20.44 23.51
CA GLU A 146 -8.72 -21.21 22.54
C GLU A 146 -7.89 -22.07 21.56
N GLY A 147 -6.62 -22.33 21.87
CA GLY A 147 -5.69 -23.11 21.05
C GLY A 147 -6.34 -24.35 20.40
N ASN A 148 -6.32 -24.37 19.06
CA ASN A 148 -6.80 -25.39 18.10
C ASN A 148 -8.09 -25.08 17.29
N ASN A 149 -8.98 -24.15 17.70
CA ASN A 149 -10.16 -23.77 16.88
C ASN A 149 -9.92 -22.57 15.94
N CYS A 150 -8.69 -22.06 15.89
CA CYS A 150 -8.39 -20.78 15.27
C CYS A 150 -8.08 -20.82 13.76
N GLU A 151 -8.06 -22.02 13.16
CA GLU A 151 -7.85 -22.17 11.71
C GLU A 151 -8.98 -21.52 10.90
N ASP A 152 -10.21 -21.54 11.40
CA ASP A 152 -11.35 -20.94 10.72
C ASP A 152 -11.40 -19.40 10.83
N LEU A 153 -10.79 -18.81 11.87
CA LEU A 153 -10.57 -17.37 11.93
C LEU A 153 -9.47 -16.93 10.97
N GLN A 154 -8.40 -17.73 10.82
CA GLN A 154 -7.32 -17.44 9.88
C GLN A 154 -7.82 -17.43 8.44
N LYS A 155 -8.67 -18.39 8.04
CA LYS A 155 -9.31 -18.42 6.70
C LYS A 155 -10.12 -17.15 6.40
N LYS A 156 -10.80 -16.59 7.41
CA LYS A 156 -11.56 -15.33 7.25
C LYS A 156 -10.65 -14.10 7.16
N ILE A 157 -9.50 -14.12 7.83
CA ILE A 157 -8.49 -13.06 7.76
C ILE A 157 -7.79 -13.08 6.39
N ASP A 158 -7.37 -14.24 5.93
CA ASP A 158 -6.65 -14.40 4.67
C ASP A 158 -7.57 -14.13 3.45
N ALA A 159 -8.86 -14.47 3.55
CA ALA A 159 -9.86 -14.13 2.54
C ALA A 159 -10.13 -12.61 2.42
N LYS A 160 -9.76 -11.80 3.42
CA LYS A 160 -9.93 -10.34 3.39
C LYS A 160 -8.79 -9.64 2.65
N ASP A 161 -7.67 -10.33 2.44
CA ASP A 161 -6.52 -9.84 1.68
C ASP A 161 -6.45 -10.41 0.23
N SER A 162 -7.42 -11.26 -0.15
CA SER A 162 -7.59 -11.85 -1.48
C SER A 162 -8.49 -11.00 -2.37
#